data_AF-A0A7X3ABZ0-F1
#
_entry.id   AF-A0A7X3ABZ0-F1
#
_cell.length_a   1.000
_cell.length_b   1.000
_cell.length_c   1.000
_cell.angle_alpha   90.00
_cell.angle_beta   90.00
_cell.angle_gamma   90.00
#
_symmetry.space_group_name_H-M   'P 1'
#
loop_
_entity.id
_entity.type
_entity.pdbx_description
1 polymer ?
#
loop_
_entity_poly.entity_id
_entity_poly.type
_entity_poly.pdbx_seq_one_letter_code
_entity_poly.pdbx_strand_id
1 'polypeptide(L)' 'MIVFDVVVDGEVKETIKPANQRLKEIYAYVQLESRRVQAKYSGSIYLNRRMEYK' A
#
# COMPACT_ATOMS: atom_id res chain seq x y z
N MET A 1 -7.74 -9.35 -6.33
CA MET A 1 -7.52 -7.90 -6.32
C MET A 1 -6.17 -7.62 -5.68
N ILE A 2 -5.26 -6.95 -6.39
CA ILE A 2 -3.96 -6.51 -5.87
C ILE A 2 -4.24 -5.44 -4.81
N VAL A 3 -3.73 -5.66 -3.61
CA VAL A 3 -3.76 -4.72 -2.49
C VAL A 3 -2.39 -4.67 -1.82
N PHE A 4 -2.13 -3.63 -1.04
CA PHE A 4 -0.85 -3.41 -0.38
C PHE A 4 -1.07 -3.13 1.10
N ASP A 5 -0.59 -4.00 1.98
CA ASP A 5 -0.61 -3.74 3.41
C ASP A 5 0.56 -2.83 3.79
N VAL A 6 0.27 -1.82 4.60
CA VAL A 6 1.23 -0.90 5.18
C VAL A 6 1.62 -1.43 6.55
N VAL A 7 2.83 -1.96 6.65
CA VAL A 7 3.41 -2.50 7.88
C VAL A 7 4.32 -1.44 8.50
N VAL A 8 4.06 -1.09 9.75
CA VAL A 8 4.85 -0.15 10.55
C VAL A 8 5.19 -0.83 11.86
N ASP A 9 6.49 -0.90 12.19
CA ASP A 9 7.01 -1.57 13.39
C ASP A 9 6.52 -3.03 13.55
N GLY A 10 6.36 -3.74 12.43
CA GLY A 10 5.94 -5.15 12.40
C GLY A 10 4.43 -5.37 12.43
N GLU A 11 3.63 -4.31 12.55
CA GLU A 11 2.17 -4.39 12.57
C GLU A 11 1.53 -3.81 11.31
N VAL A 12 0.49 -4.47 10.80
CA VAL A 12 -0.32 -3.93 9.71
C VAL A 12 -1.18 -2.78 10.25
N LYS A 13 -0.91 -1.55 9.79
CA LYS A 13 -1.66 -0.36 10.20
C LYS A 13 -2.83 -0.04 9.27
N GLU A 14 -2.63 -0.20 7.96
CA GLU A 14 -3.68 0.03 6.96
C GLU A 14 -3.43 -0.78 5.68
N THR A 15 -4.45 -0.93 4.83
CA THR A 15 -4.34 -1.59 3.52
C THR A 15 -4.71 -0.60 2.42
N ILE A 16 -3.77 -0.34 1.51
CA ILE A 16 -3.97 0.44 0.30
C ILE A 16 -4.67 -0.44 -0.75
N LYS A 17 -5.82 0.02 -1.24
CA LYS A 17 -6.64 -0.69 -2.24
C LYS A 17 -6.77 0.18 -3.50
N PRO A 18 -6.01 -0.11 -4.56
CA PRO A 18 -6.13 0.59 -5.84
C PRO A 18 -7.57 0.50 -6.40
N ALA A 19 -8.09 1.63 -6.90
CA ALA A 19 -9.46 1.73 -7.41
C ALA A 19 -9.72 0.85 -8.64
N ASN A 20 -8.67 0.47 -9.37
CA ASN A 20 -8.73 -0.47 -10.48
C ASN A 20 -7.49 -1.37 -10.50
N GLN A 21 -7.48 -2.34 -11.43
CA GLN A 21 -6.48 -3.39 -11.47
C GLN A 21 -5.51 -3.27 -12.66
N ARG A 22 -5.48 -2.11 -13.33
CA ARG A 22 -4.49 -1.85 -14.39
C ARG A 22 -3.14 -1.55 -13.74
N LEU A 23 -2.12 -2.30 -14.11
CA LEU A 23 -0.79 -2.22 -13.48
C LEU A 23 -0.18 -0.81 -13.49
N LYS A 24 -0.34 -0.07 -14.59
CA LYS A 24 0.15 1.32 -14.70
C LYS A 24 -0.53 2.25 -13.69
N GLU A 25 -1.83 2.09 -13.50
CA GLU A 25 -2.63 2.91 -12.60
C GLU A 25 -2.38 2.51 -11.13
N ILE A 26 -2.21 1.20 -10.87
CA ILE A 26 -1.75 0.69 -9.57
C ILE A 26 -0.40 1.32 -9.20
N TYR A 27 0.57 1.31 -10.11
CA TYR A 27 1.89 1.86 -9.85
C TYR A 27 1.83 3.34 -9.47
N ALA A 28 1.13 4.15 -10.27
CA ALA A 28 0.97 5.59 -9.99
C ALA A 28 0.25 5.83 -8.64
N TYR A 29 -0.81 5.06 -8.36
CA TYR A 29 -1.56 5.16 -7.12
C TYR A 29 -0.71 4.78 -5.90
N VAL A 30 -0.01 3.65 -5.94
CA VAL A 30 0.86 3.19 -4.84
C VAL A 30 2.01 4.16 -4.63
N GLN A 31 2.55 4.77 -5.69
CA GLN A 31 3.59 5.79 -5.55
C GLN A 31 3.10 7.03 -4.78
N LEU A 32 1.88 7.51 -5.06
CA LEU A 32 1.27 8.60 -4.32
C LEU A 32 0.99 8.21 -2.86
N GLU A 33 0.38 7.06 -2.65
CA GLU A 33 0.05 6.55 -1.31
C GLU A 33 1.31 6.29 -0.47
N SER A 34 2.41 5.83 -1.08
CA SER A 34 3.69 5.61 -0.40
C SER A 34 4.21 6.89 0.26
N ARG A 35 4.11 8.04 -0.41
CA ARG A 35 4.49 9.35 0.13
C ARG A 35 3.56 9.77 1.27
N ARG A 36 2.26 9.53 1.12
CA ARG A 36 1.26 9.82 2.15
C ARG A 36 1.53 9.01 3.42
N VAL A 37 1.76 7.71 3.30
CA VAL A 37 2.01 6.85 4.48
C VAL A 37 3.36 7.14 5.11
N GLN A 38 4.38 7.48 4.30
CA GLN A 38 5.69 7.92 4.81
C GLN A 38 5.62 9.24 5.58
N ALA A 39 4.77 10.17 5.17
CA ALA A 39 4.52 11.39 5.93
C ALA A 39 3.68 11.13 7.20
N LYS A 40 2.75 10.17 7.15
CA LYS A 40 1.83 9.85 8.25
C LYS A 40 2.51 9.08 9.38
N TYR A 41 3.37 8.12 9.05
CA TYR A 41 4.03 7.26 10.03
C TYR A 41 5.51 7.62 10.12
N SER A 42 5.97 7.96 11.32
CA SER A 42 7.39 8.09 11.61
C SER A 42 7.98 6.70 11.85
N GLY A 43 8.92 6.25 11.01
CA GLY A 43 9.56 4.93 11.18
C GLY A 43 9.86 4.21 9.87
N SER A 44 10.32 2.97 9.99
CA SER A 44 10.52 2.09 8.84
C SER A 44 9.19 1.54 8.38
N ILE A 45 8.81 1.84 7.14
CA ILE A 45 7.55 1.40 6.54
C ILE A 45 7.85 0.34 5.49
N TYR A 46 7.10 -0.75 5.54
CA TYR A 46 7.13 -1.79 4.53
C TYR A 46 5.76 -1.92 3.84
N LEU A 47 5.77 -1.91 2.51
CA LEU A 47 4.57 -2.15 1.70
C LEU A 47 4.57 -3.62 1.24
N ASN A 48 3.67 -4.40 1.80
CA ASN A 48 3.51 -5.81 1.42
C ASN A 48 2.43 -5.96 0.35
N ARG A 49 2.83 -6.34 -0.87
CA ARG A 49 1.88 -6.61 -1.97
C ARG A 49 1.26 -8.00 -1.80
N ARG A 50 -0.07 -8.09 -1.78
CA ARG A 50 -0.80 -9.37 -1.79
C ARG A 50 -1.97 -9.39 -2.76
N MET A 51 -2.43 -10.59 -3.09
CA MET A 51 -3.65 -10.83 -3.84
C MET A 51 -4.79 -11.16 -2.88
N GLU A 52 -5.81 -10.32 -2.86
CA GLU A 52 -7.09 -10.59 -2.18
C GLU A 52 -8.00 -11.34 -3.17
N TYR A 53 -8.22 -12.63 -2.94
CA TYR A 53 -9.18 -13.43 -3.70
C TYR A 53 -10.57 -13.21 -3.10
N LYS A 54 -11.57 -12.96 -3.94
CA LYS A 54 -12.98 -13.00 -3.55
C LYS A 54 -13.55 -14.36 -3.92
#